data_AF-A0A9D3ZRF8-F1
#
_entry.id   AF-A0A9D3ZRF8-F1
#
_cell.length_a   1.000
_cell.length_b   1.000
_cell.length_c   1.000
_cell.angle_alpha   90.00
_cell.angle_beta   90.00
_cell.angle_gamma   90.00
#
_symmetry.space_group_name_H-M   'P 1'
#
loop_
_entity.id
_entity.type
_entity.pdbx_description
1 polymer ?
#
loop_
_entity_poly.entity_id
_entity_poly.type
_entity_poly.pdbx_seq_one_letter_code
_entity_poly.pdbx_strand_id
1 'polypeptide(L)'
;MGKSLTAIYVMQSVKKASQSCISRLLFYPVFTACLHGPEWLKDEVLVVVARFMLGLTNGYLTSVLMILGPKSLPVLEAELSAIVLVVFLGIGLVSGSVLGWFWIV
;
A
#
# COMPACT_ATOMS: atom_id res chain seq x y z
N MET A 1 7.24 9.53 6.76
CA MET A 1 6.00 10.24 7.14
C MET A 1 4.85 9.27 7.43
N GLY A 2 4.37 8.46 6.47
CA GLY A 2 3.25 7.52 6.71
C GLY A 2 3.43 6.53 7.88
N LYS A 3 4.62 5.96 8.03
CA LYS A 3 4.95 5.03 9.12
C LYS A 3 4.97 5.68 10.52
N SER A 4 5.20 6.99 10.59
CA SER A 4 5.15 7.73 11.86
C SER A 4 3.71 8.09 12.26
N LEU A 5 2.80 8.22 11.29
CA LEU A 5 1.38 8.47 11.56
C LEU A 5 0.71 7.29 12.28
N THR A 6 1.18 6.07 12.05
CA THR A 6 0.76 4.87 12.80
C THR A 6 1.09 4.93 14.29
N ALA A 7 2.00 5.81 14.71
CA ALA A 7 2.27 6.02 16.14
C ALA A 7 1.24 6.96 16.80
N ILE A 8 0.49 7.73 16.01
CA ILE A 8 -0.47 8.73 16.50
C ILE A 8 -1.93 8.24 16.32
N TYR A 9 -2.20 7.53 15.23
CA TYR A 9 -3.53 6.97 14.96
C TYR A 9 -3.40 5.56 14.38
N VAL A 10 -3.98 4.57 15.06
CA VAL A 10 -4.04 3.18 14.58
C VAL A 10 -5.47 2.88 14.18
N MET A 11 -5.70 2.65 12.89
CA MET A 11 -6.98 2.17 12.39
C MET A 11 -7.23 0.75 12.93
N GLN A 12 -8.12 0.59 13.92
CA GLN A 12 -8.35 -0.70 14.60
C GLN A 12 -9.01 -1.79 13.76
N SER A 13 -9.49 -1.51 12.55
CA SER A 13 -10.21 -2.50 11.74
C SER A 13 -9.35 -3.02 10.59
N VAL A 14 -8.96 -4.29 10.68
CA VAL A 14 -8.24 -5.02 9.62
C VAL A 14 -9.06 -5.05 8.32
N LYS A 15 -10.40 -5.18 8.40
CA LYS A 15 -11.28 -5.15 7.22
C LYS A 15 -11.19 -3.82 6.47
N LYS A 16 -11.28 -2.69 7.18
CA LYS A 16 -11.14 -1.36 6.57
C LYS A 16 -9.74 -1.12 6.02
N ALA A 17 -8.71 -1.58 6.71
CA ALA A 17 -7.33 -1.49 6.24
C ALA A 17 -7.11 -2.29 4.95
N SER A 18 -7.63 -3.53 4.89
CA SER A 18 -7.59 -4.38 3.70
C SER A 18 -8.35 -3.77 2.53
N GLN A 19 -9.56 -3.26 2.74
CA GLN A 19 -10.33 -2.59 1.70
C GLN A 19 -9.63 -1.33 1.18
N SER A 20 -8.98 -0.58 2.06
CA SER A 20 -8.17 0.57 1.66
C SER A 20 -6.96 0.16 0.80
N CYS A 21 -6.32 -0.98 1.10
CA CYS A 21 -5.26 -1.55 0.25
C CYS A 21 -5.78 -1.97 -1.13
N ILE A 22 -7.00 -2.51 -1.22
CA ILE A 22 -7.62 -2.83 -2.52
C ILE A 22 -7.93 -1.56 -3.31
N SER A 23 -8.46 -0.51 -2.66
CA SER A 23 -8.70 0.78 -3.33
C SER A 23 -7.41 1.38 -3.91
N ARG A 24 -6.25 1.00 -3.38
CA ARG A 24 -4.95 1.44 -3.88
C ARG A 24 -4.64 0.94 -5.29
N LEU A 25 -5.28 -0.17 -5.70
CA LEU A 25 -5.20 -0.66 -7.07
C LEU A 25 -5.85 0.32 -8.07
N LEU A 26 -6.80 1.15 -7.60
CA LEU A 26 -7.48 2.16 -8.41
C LEU A 26 -6.53 3.30 -8.84
N PHE A 27 -5.41 3.51 -8.14
CA PHE A 27 -4.40 4.47 -8.60
C PHE A 27 -3.67 4.00 -9.86
N TYR A 28 -3.62 2.68 -10.12
CA TYR A 28 -2.98 2.14 -11.32
C TYR A 28 -3.65 2.65 -12.62
N PRO A 29 -4.99 2.49 -12.83
CA PRO A 29 -5.67 3.06 -13.99
C PRO A 29 -5.63 4.59 -14.04
N VAL A 30 -5.62 5.26 -12.87
CA VAL A 30 -5.46 6.71 -12.80
C VAL A 30 -4.10 7.14 -13.34
N PHE A 31 -3.00 6.45 -12.99
CA PHE A 31 -1.69 6.75 -13.56
C PHE A 31 -1.59 6.42 -15.04
N THR A 32 -2.22 5.33 -15.51
CA THR A 32 -2.29 5.03 -16.95
C THR A 32 -2.99 6.15 -17.70
N ALA A 33 -4.11 6.64 -17.18
CA ALA A 33 -4.87 7.74 -17.75
C ALA A 33 -4.09 9.05 -17.69
N CYS A 34 -3.29 9.30 -16.65
CA CYS A 34 -2.42 10.48 -16.60
C CYS A 34 -1.23 10.39 -17.56
N LEU A 35 -0.73 9.18 -17.87
CA LEU A 35 0.42 8.99 -18.78
C LEU A 35 0.00 8.94 -20.27
N HIS A 36 -1.11 8.24 -20.57
CA HIS A 36 -1.60 7.98 -21.93
C HIS A 36 -2.86 8.76 -22.32
N GLY A 37 -3.47 9.50 -21.38
CA GLY A 37 -4.72 10.23 -21.62
C GLY A 37 -4.53 11.64 -22.20
N PRO A 38 -5.66 12.35 -22.42
CA PRO A 38 -5.68 13.69 -23.03
C PRO A 38 -4.93 14.72 -22.16
N GLU A 39 -4.39 15.77 -22.79
CA GLU A 39 -3.49 16.75 -22.14
C GLU A 39 -4.02 17.40 -20.86
N TRP A 40 -5.35 17.50 -20.69
CA TRP A 40 -5.98 18.00 -19.46
C TRP A 40 -5.74 17.12 -18.21
N LEU A 41 -5.42 15.83 -18.39
CA LEU A 41 -5.09 14.90 -17.29
C LEU A 41 -3.58 14.76 -17.06
N LYS A 42 -2.75 15.39 -17.90
CA LYS A 42 -1.28 15.34 -17.82
C LYS A 42 -0.70 16.43 -16.92
N ASP A 43 -1.49 16.94 -15.97
CA ASP A 43 -0.99 17.91 -15.01
C ASP A 43 0.01 17.23 -14.07
N GLU A 44 1.28 17.65 -14.14
CA GLU A 44 2.37 17.10 -13.34
C GLU A 44 2.07 17.18 -11.84
N VAL A 45 1.33 18.21 -11.41
CA VAL A 45 0.94 18.40 -10.02
C VAL A 45 0.00 17.29 -9.56
N LEU A 46 -0.97 16.90 -10.38
CA LEU A 46 -1.91 15.83 -10.05
C LEU A 46 -1.19 14.48 -9.88
N VAL A 47 -0.24 14.18 -10.77
CA VAL A 47 0.55 12.95 -10.72
C VAL A 47 1.46 12.92 -9.49
N VAL A 48 2.09 14.05 -9.14
CA VAL A 48 2.94 14.18 -7.95
C VAL A 48 2.13 14.02 -6.68
N VAL A 49 0.97 14.69 -6.58
CA VAL A 49 0.07 14.57 -5.43
C VAL A 49 -0.46 13.13 -5.29
N ALA A 50 -0.85 12.48 -6.39
CA ALA A 50 -1.30 11.10 -6.38
C ALA A 50 -0.20 10.13 -5.91
N ARG A 51 1.05 10.27 -6.40
CA ARG A 51 2.19 9.47 -5.91
C ARG A 51 2.48 9.72 -4.44
N PHE A 52 2.40 10.97 -3.99
CA PHE A 52 2.62 11.33 -2.60
C PHE A 52 1.56 10.70 -1.69
N MET A 53 0.28 10.79 -2.05
CA MET A 53 -0.83 10.13 -1.33
C MET A 53 -0.68 8.61 -1.32
N LEU A 54 -0.26 8.01 -2.43
CA LEU A 54 0.08 6.60 -2.50
C LEU A 54 1.22 6.22 -1.57
N GLY A 55 2.31 6.98 -1.56
CA GLY A 55 3.45 6.74 -0.69
C GLY A 55 3.07 6.85 0.79
N LEU A 56 2.25 7.85 1.14
CA LEU A 56 1.71 8.03 2.49
C LEU A 56 0.83 6.86 2.92
N THR A 57 -0.16 6.50 2.11
CA THR A 57 -1.09 5.39 2.41
C THR A 57 -0.38 4.04 2.43
N ASN A 58 0.63 3.82 1.57
CA ASN A 58 1.44 2.61 1.58
C ASN A 58 2.25 2.48 2.87
N GLY A 59 2.93 3.57 3.29
CA GLY A 59 3.64 3.58 4.56
C GLY A 59 2.72 3.37 5.77
N TYR A 60 1.57 4.03 5.80
CA TYR A 60 0.64 3.95 6.93
C TYR A 60 -0.10 2.60 7.01
N LEU A 61 -0.79 2.17 5.94
CA LEU A 61 -1.60 0.95 5.94
C LEU A 61 -0.76 -0.31 6.15
N THR A 62 0.44 -0.37 5.56
CA THR A 62 1.36 -1.49 5.78
C THR A 62 1.78 -1.58 7.24
N SER A 63 2.10 -0.45 7.88
CA SER A 63 2.43 -0.42 9.31
C SER A 63 1.23 -0.81 10.18
N VAL A 64 0.01 -0.35 9.87
CA VAL A 64 -1.22 -0.75 10.58
C VAL A 64 -1.40 -2.27 10.51
N LEU A 65 -1.29 -2.86 9.31
CA LEU A 65 -1.44 -4.30 9.11
C LEU A 65 -0.35 -5.12 9.80
N MET A 66 0.89 -4.65 9.79
CA MET A 66 2.01 -5.29 10.51
C MET A 66 1.85 -5.24 12.03
N ILE A 67 1.12 -4.25 12.57
CA ILE A 67 0.83 -4.16 14.02
C ILE A 67 -0.39 -5.00 14.39
N LEU A 68 -1.49 -4.89 13.62
CA LEU A 68 -2.75 -5.57 13.92
C LEU A 68 -2.73 -7.06 13.57
N GLY A 69 -1.99 -7.48 12.55
CA GLY A 69 -1.90 -8.89 12.13
C GLY A 69 -1.51 -9.81 13.29
N PRO A 70 -0.29 -9.67 13.86
CA PRO A 70 0.16 -10.52 14.96
C PRO A 70 -0.60 -10.29 16.26
N LYS A 71 -1.13 -9.08 16.51
CA LYS A 71 -1.98 -8.82 17.68
C LYS A 71 -3.36 -9.45 17.63
N SER A 72 -3.84 -9.87 16.46
CA SER A 72 -5.17 -10.49 16.32
C SER A 72 -5.16 -11.98 16.68
N LEU A 73 -3.98 -12.56 16.92
CA LEU A 73 -3.79 -13.97 17.23
C LEU A 73 -3.26 -14.14 18.67
N PRO A 74 -3.46 -15.32 19.28
CA PRO A 74 -2.85 -15.63 20.56
C PRO A 74 -1.31 -15.55 20.48
N VAL A 75 -0.68 -15.18 21.60
CA VAL A 75 0.77 -14.89 21.69
C VAL A 75 1.64 -16.02 21.14
N LEU A 76 1.21 -17.27 21.30
CA LEU A 76 1.92 -18.45 20.81
C LEU A 76 2.03 -18.50 19.27
N GLU A 77 1.02 -17.99 18.55
CA GLU A 77 0.95 -18.00 17.09
C GLU A 77 1.29 -16.62 16.48
N ALA A 78 1.36 -15.58 17.31
CA ALA A 78 1.65 -14.22 16.89
C ALA A 78 3.00 -14.10 16.15
N GLU A 79 4.05 -14.77 16.65
CA GLU A 79 5.39 -14.78 16.03
C GLU A 79 5.36 -15.39 14.62
N LEU A 80 4.70 -16.54 14.46
CA LEU A 80 4.55 -17.21 13.16
C LEU A 80 3.81 -16.29 12.18
N SER A 81 2.73 -15.65 12.64
CA SER A 81 1.94 -14.76 11.80
C SER A 81 2.70 -13.50 11.37
N ALA A 82 3.55 -12.96 12.24
CA ALA A 82 4.42 -11.82 11.91
C ALA A 82 5.41 -12.21 10.80
N ILE A 83 6.03 -13.39 10.91
CA ILE A 83 6.96 -13.91 9.89
C ILE A 83 6.23 -14.10 8.55
N VAL A 84 5.07 -14.75 8.56
CA VAL A 84 4.26 -14.96 7.36
C VAL A 84 3.91 -13.62 6.69
N LEU A 85 3.51 -12.63 7.48
CA LEU A 85 3.13 -11.31 6.97
C LEU A 85 4.32 -10.54 6.36
N VAL A 86 5.53 -10.68 6.92
CA VAL A 86 6.77 -10.15 6.33
C VAL A 86 7.12 -10.86 5.03
N VAL A 87 6.98 -12.20 4.98
CA VAL A 87 7.23 -12.98 3.76
C VAL A 87 6.28 -12.56 2.64
N PHE A 88 4.98 -12.42 2.92
CA PHE A 88 4.01 -11.93 1.94
C PHE A 88 4.32 -10.51 1.46
N LEU A 89 4.79 -9.64 2.35
CA LEU A 89 5.24 -8.30 1.96
C LEU A 89 6.45 -8.37 1.01
N GLY A 90 7.42 -9.24 1.29
CA GLY A 90 8.57 -9.48 0.41
C GLY A 90 8.14 -9.97 -0.98
N ILE A 91 7.24 -10.96 -1.03
CA ILE A 91 6.68 -11.48 -2.28
C ILE A 91 5.96 -10.37 -3.07
N GLY A 92 5.17 -9.53 -2.39
CA GLY A 92 4.49 -8.39 -3.00
C GLY A 92 5.44 -7.33 -3.58
N LEU A 93 6.58 -7.10 -2.95
CA LEU A 93 7.61 -6.19 -3.48
C LEU A 93 8.28 -6.77 -4.73
N VAL A 94 8.64 -8.06 -4.70
CA VAL A 94 9.26 -8.74 -5.85
C VAL A 94 8.29 -8.77 -7.04
N SER A 95 7.03 -9.20 -6.82
CA SER A 95 6.02 -9.25 -7.87
C SER A 95 5.69 -7.85 -8.42
N GLY A 96 5.62 -6.84 -7.56
CA GLY A 96 5.44 -5.44 -7.96
C GLY A 96 6.58 -4.93 -8.86
N SER A 97 7.82 -5.34 -8.60
CA SER A 97 8.97 -4.99 -9.46
C SER A 97 8.88 -5.65 -10.83
N VAL A 98 8.44 -6.91 -10.90
CA VAL A 98 8.26 -7.63 -12.18
C VAL A 98 7.12 -7.02 -12.99
N LEU A 99 5.97 -6.76 -12.37
CA LEU A 99 4.82 -6.13 -13.03
C LEU A 99 5.12 -4.68 -13.44
N GLY A 100 5.93 -3.95 -12.68
CA GLY A 100 6.39 -2.61 -13.04
C GLY A 100 7.26 -2.60 -14.30
N TRP A 101 8.04 -3.65 -14.53
CA TRP A 101 8.79 -3.80 -15.79
C TRP A 101 7.85 -3.98 -16.99
N PHE A 102 6.83 -4.84 -16.87
CA PHE A 102 5.78 -5.00 -17.88
C PHE A 102 4.95 -3.73 -18.16
N TRP A 103 4.97 -2.76 -17.25
CA TRP A 103 4.29 -1.48 -17.45
C TRP A 103 5.08 -0.51 -18.34
N ILE A 104 6.40 -0.67 -18.37
CA ILE A 104 7.33 0.21 -19.11
C ILE A 104 7.62 -0.33 -20.50
N VAL A 105 7.64 -1.67 -20.65
CA VAL A 105 7.84 -2.39 -21.92
C VAL A 105 6.54 -2.43 -22.72
#